data_AF-A0A6B3C9Y6-F1
#
_entry.id   AF-A0A6B3C9Y6-F1
#
_cell.length_a   1.000
_cell.length_b   1.000
_cell.length_c   1.000
_cell.angle_alpha   90.00
_cell.angle_beta   90.00
_cell.angle_gamma   90.00
#
_symmetry.space_group_name_H-M   'P 1'
#
loop_
_entity.id
_entity.type
_entity.pdbx_description
1 polymer ?
#
loop_
_entity_poly.entity_id
_entity_poly.type
_entity_poly.pdbx_seq_one_letter_code
_entity_poly.pdbx_strand_id
1 'polypeptide(L)'
;SPGATDPRLDGAGLRMDGFTAAESTDFAMNLVAHTRDAALRLHLDYRADVCDGRLARSLSQRVLRVLETLTTHGDQPVGRLDTLDATDRERVLVQWNGNDTPLTDIPLHDLFATQAVRTPDTIAVTDENGNSLTYRELDGRANQVARHL
;
A
#
# COMPACT_ATOMS: atom_id res chain seq x y z
N SER A 1 -6.02 -30.58 26.14
CA SER A 1 -4.90 -30.18 25.26
C SER A 1 -5.43 -29.39 24.09
N PRO A 2 -4.94 -28.17 23.90
CA PRO A 2 -4.18 -27.91 22.68
C PRO A 2 -2.97 -27.00 22.93
N GLY A 3 -1.86 -27.33 22.26
CA GLY A 3 -0.77 -26.39 22.02
C GLY A 3 -1.11 -25.57 20.79
N ALA A 4 -1.02 -24.25 20.92
CA ALA A 4 -0.81 -23.34 19.81
C ALA A 4 0.41 -22.51 20.18
N THR A 5 1.51 -22.76 19.48
CA THR A 5 2.78 -22.09 19.67
C THR A 5 2.61 -20.63 19.28
N ASP A 6 2.53 -19.78 20.30
CA ASP A 6 2.47 -18.34 20.17
C ASP A 6 3.74 -17.83 19.46
N PRO A 7 3.66 -16.98 18.43
CA PRO A 7 4.84 -16.68 17.65
C PRO A 7 5.67 -15.63 18.40
N ARG A 8 6.77 -16.14 18.97
CA ARG A 8 7.80 -15.39 19.69
C ARG A 8 8.56 -14.50 18.72
N LEU A 9 8.69 -13.21 19.05
CA LEU A 9 9.56 -12.28 18.35
C LEU A 9 10.44 -11.65 19.42
N ASP A 10 11.74 -11.93 19.33
CA ASP A 10 12.75 -11.42 20.24
C ASP A 10 13.38 -10.17 19.62
N GLY A 11 13.18 -9.02 20.26
CA GLY A 11 13.84 -7.77 19.93
C GLY A 11 14.24 -7.05 21.22
N ALA A 12 15.54 -6.75 21.37
CA ALA A 12 16.16 -5.96 22.46
C ALA A 12 15.63 -6.11 23.92
N GLY A 13 14.99 -7.23 24.28
CA GLY A 13 14.39 -7.47 25.59
C GLY A 13 12.90 -7.12 25.72
N LEU A 14 12.25 -6.61 24.66
CA LEU A 14 10.79 -6.46 24.59
C LEU A 14 10.16 -7.77 24.13
N ARG A 15 9.20 -8.26 24.91
CA ARG A 15 8.47 -9.49 24.62
C ARG A 15 6.98 -9.22 24.57
N MET A 16 6.36 -9.68 23.50
CA MET A 16 4.91 -9.69 23.35
C MET A 16 4.42 -11.12 23.51
N ASP A 17 3.55 -11.34 24.50
CA ASP A 17 2.86 -12.60 24.72
C ASP A 17 1.40 -12.44 24.26
N GLY A 18 0.96 -13.34 23.39
CA GLY A 18 -0.43 -13.47 22.96
C GLY A 18 -1.28 -13.97 24.12
N PHE A 19 -2.30 -13.21 24.47
CA PHE A 19 -3.34 -13.61 25.41
C PHE A 19 -4.69 -13.17 24.83
N THR A 20 -5.76 -13.82 25.24
CA THR A 20 -7.13 -13.47 24.80
C THR A 20 -7.88 -13.02 26.05
N ALA A 21 -8.00 -11.72 26.26
CA ALA A 21 -8.88 -11.19 27.30
C ALA A 21 -10.16 -10.67 26.61
N ALA A 22 -11.27 -11.37 26.80
CA ALA A 22 -12.56 -10.85 26.37
C ALA A 22 -13.07 -9.82 27.39
N GLU A 23 -12.53 -8.60 27.35
CA GLU A 23 -13.12 -7.44 28.03
C GLU A 23 -13.91 -6.62 26.99
N SER A 24 -15.22 -6.48 27.21
CA SER A 24 -16.17 -5.85 26.27
C SER A 24 -15.86 -4.35 26.11
N THR A 25 -14.94 -4.04 25.23
CA THR A 25 -14.70 -2.69 24.73
C THR A 25 -15.32 -2.58 23.34
N ASP A 26 -16.07 -1.50 23.08
CA ASP A 26 -16.70 -1.23 21.77
C ASP A 26 -15.68 -0.97 20.64
N PHE A 27 -14.38 -1.09 20.91
CA PHE A 27 -13.30 -0.85 19.99
C PHE A 27 -12.93 -2.12 19.21
N ALA A 28 -12.62 -1.96 17.92
CA ALA A 28 -12.16 -3.06 17.07
C ALA A 28 -10.81 -3.66 17.54
N MET A 29 -9.97 -2.83 18.15
CA MET A 29 -8.68 -3.19 18.74
C MET A 29 -8.42 -2.34 19.99
N ASN A 30 -7.80 -2.93 21.00
CA ASN A 30 -7.39 -2.25 22.23
C ASN A 30 -5.94 -2.65 22.58
N LEU A 31 -5.08 -1.66 22.80
CA LEU A 31 -3.68 -1.88 23.18
C LEU A 31 -3.46 -1.37 24.60
N VAL A 32 -3.15 -2.28 25.52
CA VAL A 32 -2.88 -1.97 26.92
C VAL A 32 -1.40 -2.17 27.23
N ALA A 33 -0.76 -1.16 27.80
CA ALA A 33 0.62 -1.20 28.24
C ALA A 33 0.69 -1.23 29.77
N HIS A 34 1.46 -2.16 30.33
CA HIS A 34 1.73 -2.22 31.76
C HIS A 34 3.18 -2.59 32.03
N THR A 35 3.76 -2.01 33.08
CA THR A 35 5.13 -2.31 33.49
C THR A 35 5.11 -3.31 34.63
N ARG A 36 5.87 -4.39 34.51
CA ARG A 36 6.03 -5.40 35.56
C ARG A 36 7.45 -5.95 35.53
N ASP A 37 8.07 -6.09 36.71
CA ASP A 37 9.44 -6.65 36.86
C ASP A 37 10.48 -5.94 35.97
N ALA A 38 10.41 -4.60 35.89
CA ALA A 38 11.23 -3.75 35.02
C ALA A 38 11.09 -4.02 33.50
N ALA A 39 10.07 -4.76 33.08
CA ALA A 39 9.73 -4.98 31.68
C ALA A 39 8.42 -4.27 31.30
N LEU A 40 8.40 -3.63 30.14
CA LEU A 40 7.17 -3.15 29.51
C LEU A 40 6.47 -4.32 28.82
N ARG A 41 5.21 -4.57 29.17
CA ARG A 41 4.35 -5.54 28.51
C ARG A 41 3.24 -4.84 27.77
N LEU A 42 3.02 -5.29 26.54
CA LEU A 42 1.99 -4.77 25.65
C LEU A 42 0.99 -5.88 25.38
N HIS A 43 -0.29 -5.58 25.55
CA HIS A 43 -1.38 -6.50 25.32
C HIS A 43 -2.31 -5.93 24.25
N LEU A 44 -2.47 -6.65 23.14
CA LEU A 44 -3.35 -6.24 22.05
C LEU A 44 -4.54 -7.20 21.98
N ASP A 45 -5.70 -6.71 22.41
CA ASP A 45 -6.98 -7.38 22.20
C ASP A 45 -7.60 -6.90 20.91
N TYR A 46 -8.21 -7.80 20.15
CA TYR A 46 -8.92 -7.45 18.93
C TYR A 46 -10.18 -8.30 18.75
N ARG A 47 -11.14 -7.70 18.06
CA ARG A 47 -12.41 -8.32 17.70
C ARG A 47 -12.26 -9.08 16.39
N ALA A 48 -12.22 -10.41 16.46
CA ALA A 48 -12.04 -11.27 15.28
C ALA A 48 -13.17 -11.19 14.24
N ASP A 49 -14.35 -10.68 14.65
CA ASP A 49 -15.48 -10.38 13.75
C ASP A 49 -15.27 -9.09 12.93
N VAL A 50 -14.35 -8.22 13.35
CA VAL A 50 -14.06 -6.93 12.69
C VAL A 50 -12.65 -6.87 12.10
N CYS A 51 -11.68 -7.54 12.72
CA CYS A 51 -10.27 -7.51 12.34
C CYS A 51 -9.71 -8.92 12.20
N ASP A 52 -9.03 -9.17 11.07
CA ASP A 52 -8.26 -10.41 10.88
C ASP A 52 -7.06 -10.45 11.85
N GLY A 53 -6.77 -11.63 12.39
CA GLY A 53 -5.58 -11.87 13.21
C GLY A 53 -4.27 -11.54 12.51
N ARG A 54 -4.23 -11.62 11.16
CA ARG A 54 -3.07 -11.12 10.39
C ARG A 54 -2.84 -9.62 10.58
N LEU A 55 -3.91 -8.82 10.56
CA LEU A 55 -3.84 -7.38 10.76
C LEU A 55 -3.38 -7.06 12.19
N ALA A 56 -3.98 -7.71 13.18
CA ALA A 56 -3.60 -7.54 14.58
C ALA A 56 -2.12 -7.85 14.81
N ARG A 57 -1.60 -8.93 14.20
CA ARG A 57 -0.19 -9.29 14.31
C ARG A 57 0.75 -8.33 13.58
N SER A 58 0.38 -7.84 12.40
CA SER A 58 1.18 -6.83 11.70
C SER A 58 1.27 -5.52 12.49
N LEU A 59 0.15 -5.07 13.07
CA LEU A 59 0.12 -3.88 13.93
C LEU A 59 0.98 -4.06 15.18
N SER A 60 0.92 -5.23 15.80
CA SER A 60 1.69 -5.51 17.01
C SER A 60 3.21 -5.50 16.75
N GLN A 61 3.64 -6.03 15.61
CA GLN A 61 5.04 -5.95 15.15
C GLN A 61 5.46 -4.52 14.84
N ARG A 62 4.57 -3.72 14.23
CA ARG A 62 4.82 -2.31 13.92
C ARG A 62 5.01 -1.45 15.17
N VAL A 63 4.22 -1.70 16.22
CA VAL A 63 4.37 -1.05 17.53
C VAL A 63 5.73 -1.38 18.16
N LEU A 64 6.14 -2.66 18.14
CA LEU A 64 7.45 -3.06 18.66
C LEU A 64 8.60 -2.34 17.94
N ARG A 65 8.59 -2.29 16.61
CA ARG A 65 9.61 -1.59 15.82
C ARG A 65 9.72 -0.10 16.15
N VAL A 66 8.57 0.56 16.36
CA VAL A 66 8.55 1.97 16.77
C VAL A 66 9.19 2.14 18.14
N LEU A 67 8.85 1.29 19.11
CA LEU A 67 9.43 1.36 20.46
C LEU A 67 10.93 1.06 20.46
N GLU A 68 11.39 0.10 19.68
CA GLU A 68 12.82 -0.18 19.48
C GLU A 68 13.56 0.98 18.83
N THR A 69 12.94 1.64 17.85
CA THR A 69 13.57 2.79 17.19
C THR A 69 13.64 3.99 18.15
N LEU A 70 12.60 4.21 18.96
CA LEU A 70 12.61 5.27 19.97
C LEU A 70 13.65 5.04 21.08
N THR A 71 13.91 3.79 21.48
CA THR A 71 14.94 3.48 22.49
C THR A 71 16.36 3.57 21.94
N THR A 72 16.56 3.40 20.64
CA THR A 72 17.87 3.45 19.98
C THR A 72 18.19 4.81 19.35
N HIS A 73 17.18 5.56 18.90
CA HIS A 73 17.29 6.82 18.15
C HIS A 73 16.26 7.85 18.63
N GLY A 74 16.29 8.19 19.92
CA GLY A 74 15.28 9.03 20.59
C GLY A 74 15.09 10.45 20.01
N ASP A 75 16.06 10.98 19.28
CA ASP A 75 16.00 12.32 18.67
C ASP A 75 15.42 12.32 17.24
N GLN A 76 15.03 11.17 16.69
CA GLN A 76 14.50 11.08 15.33
C GLN A 76 13.03 11.56 15.28
N PRO A 77 12.65 12.42 14.31
CA PRO A 77 11.26 12.81 14.11
C PRO A 77 10.37 11.59 13.84
N VAL A 78 9.23 11.49 14.53
CA VAL A 78 8.27 10.36 14.42
C VAL A 78 7.86 10.08 12.98
N GLY A 79 7.71 11.11 12.14
CA GLY A 79 7.37 10.96 10.72
C GLY A 79 8.45 10.31 9.85
N ARG A 80 9.65 10.08 10.38
CA ARG A 80 10.76 9.39 9.69
C ARG A 80 11.00 7.96 10.18
N LEU A 81 10.22 7.48 11.14
CA LEU A 81 10.32 6.10 11.61
C LEU A 81 9.83 5.17 10.49
N ASP A 82 10.67 4.22 10.09
CA ASP A 82 10.19 3.13 9.24
C ASP A 82 9.34 2.20 10.10
N THR A 83 8.13 1.96 9.63
CA THR A 83 7.12 1.23 10.37
C THR A 83 6.73 -0.07 9.67
N LEU A 84 7.15 -0.24 8.42
CA LEU A 84 7.04 -1.50 7.70
C LEU A 84 8.28 -2.35 8.02
N ASP A 85 8.11 -3.67 8.14
CA ASP A 85 9.28 -4.55 8.05
C ASP A 85 9.70 -4.73 6.60
N ALA A 86 10.85 -5.38 6.40
CA ALA A 86 11.38 -5.67 5.07
C ALA A 86 10.38 -6.39 4.16
N THR A 87 9.54 -7.29 4.72
CA THR A 87 8.56 -8.07 3.96
C THR A 87 7.40 -7.19 3.49
N ASP A 88 6.87 -6.35 4.38
CA ASP A 88 5.80 -5.42 4.04
C ASP A 88 6.30 -4.32 3.11
N ARG A 89 7.55 -3.87 3.29
CA ARG A 89 8.21 -2.91 2.39
C ARG A 89 8.40 -3.49 0.98
N GLU A 90 8.84 -4.75 0.86
CA GLU A 90 8.92 -5.45 -0.42
C GLU A 90 7.54 -5.58 -1.07
N ARG A 91 6.51 -5.92 -0.29
CA ARG A 91 5.13 -6.02 -0.81
C ARG A 91 4.67 -4.69 -1.41
N VAL A 92 4.87 -3.58 -0.70
CA VAL A 92 4.46 -2.25 -1.18
C VAL A 92 5.28 -1.80 -2.38
N LEU A 93 6.61 -1.97 -2.34
CA LEU A 93 7.50 -1.43 -3.36
C LEU A 93 7.57 -2.30 -4.63
N VAL A 94 7.35 -3.60 -4.51
CA VAL A 94 7.60 -4.58 -5.59
C VAL A 94 6.35 -5.35 -5.96
N GLN A 95 5.58 -5.88 -4.98
CA GLN A 95 4.45 -6.76 -5.30
C GLN A 95 3.20 -5.97 -5.72
N TRP A 96 3.03 -4.76 -5.19
CA TRP A 96 1.89 -3.90 -5.50
C TRP A 96 2.16 -2.90 -6.60
N ASN A 97 3.41 -2.48 -6.77
CA ASN A 97 3.83 -1.79 -7.98
C ASN A 97 3.85 -2.85 -9.08
N GLY A 98 2.91 -2.77 -10.03
CA GLY A 98 2.89 -3.68 -11.18
C GLY A 98 4.19 -3.65 -11.98
N ASN A 99 4.26 -4.43 -13.04
CA ASN A 99 5.48 -4.53 -13.84
C ASN A 99 5.92 -3.15 -14.36
N ASP A 100 7.19 -2.82 -14.17
CA ASP A 100 7.87 -1.74 -14.87
C ASP A 100 7.78 -2.01 -16.37
N THR A 101 6.74 -1.45 -16.99
CA THR A 101 6.56 -1.54 -18.43
C THR A 101 7.41 -0.43 -19.03
N PRO A 102 8.48 -0.76 -19.77
CA PRO A 102 9.34 0.25 -20.35
C PRO A 102 8.50 1.17 -21.23
N LEU A 103 8.44 2.45 -20.86
CA LEU A 103 7.80 3.46 -21.67
C LEU A 103 8.70 3.74 -22.88
N THR A 104 8.07 3.91 -24.03
CA THR A 104 8.75 4.33 -25.25
C THR A 104 9.00 5.84 -25.19
N ASP A 105 10.17 6.29 -25.64
CA ASP A 105 10.52 7.73 -25.70
C ASP A 105 9.79 8.48 -26.84
N ILE A 106 8.95 7.79 -27.61
CA ILE A 106 8.18 8.39 -28.70
C ILE A 106 7.01 9.18 -28.11
N PRO A 107 6.86 10.47 -28.48
CA PRO A 107 5.71 11.27 -28.06
C PRO A 107 4.38 10.61 -28.44
N LEU A 108 3.37 10.77 -27.58
CA LEU A 108 2.04 10.19 -27.82
C LEU A 108 1.43 10.63 -29.16
N HIS A 109 1.68 11.87 -29.60
CA HIS A 109 1.18 12.37 -30.87
C HIS A 109 1.79 11.64 -32.08
N ASP A 110 3.05 11.23 -31.99
CA ASP A 110 3.72 10.47 -33.05
C ASP A 110 3.21 9.02 -33.11
N LEU A 111 2.95 8.42 -31.94
CA LEU A 111 2.29 7.11 -31.86
C LEU A 111 0.88 7.16 -32.47
N PHE A 112 0.14 8.24 -32.19
CA PHE A 112 -1.19 8.46 -32.74
C PHE A 112 -1.16 8.67 -34.27
N ALA A 113 -0.25 9.49 -34.78
CA ALA A 113 -0.07 9.70 -36.21
C ALA A 113 0.30 8.39 -36.93
N THR A 114 1.17 7.58 -36.32
CA THR A 114 1.51 6.24 -36.82
C THR A 114 0.28 5.34 -36.90
N GLN A 115 -0.58 5.37 -35.89
CA GLN A 115 -1.84 4.61 -35.90
C GLN A 115 -2.80 5.10 -36.98
N ALA A 116 -2.89 6.42 -37.19
CA ALA A 116 -3.73 7.01 -38.23
C ALA A 116 -3.29 6.63 -39.65
N VAL A 117 -1.98 6.43 -39.88
CA VAL A 117 -1.49 5.87 -41.14
C VAL A 117 -1.78 4.37 -41.27
N ARG A 118 -1.66 3.61 -40.18
CA ARG A 118 -1.85 2.15 -40.18
C ARG A 118 -3.30 1.74 -40.39
N THR A 119 -4.24 2.42 -39.73
CA THR A 119 -5.67 2.07 -39.75
C THR A 119 -6.53 3.33 -39.92
N PRO A 120 -6.46 4.00 -41.09
CA PRO A 120 -7.02 5.33 -41.28
C PRO A 120 -8.54 5.38 -41.11
N ASP A 121 -9.24 4.33 -41.53
CA ASP A 121 -10.71 4.28 -41.54
C ASP A 121 -11.32 3.60 -40.31
N THR A 122 -10.49 3.23 -39.33
CA THR A 122 -10.97 2.71 -38.04
C THR A 122 -11.46 3.86 -37.16
N ILE A 123 -12.56 3.64 -36.45
CA ILE A 123 -13.09 4.61 -35.49
C ILE A 123 -12.08 4.82 -34.36
N ALA A 124 -11.69 6.08 -34.14
CA ALA A 124 -10.79 6.50 -33.08
C ALA A 124 -11.55 7.01 -31.84
N VAL A 125 -12.65 7.73 -32.05
CA VAL A 125 -13.49 8.27 -30.99
C VAL A 125 -14.95 8.26 -31.41
N THR A 126 -15.83 7.99 -30.45
CA THR A 126 -17.27 8.13 -30.58
C THR A 126 -17.75 9.01 -29.42
N ASP A 127 -18.54 10.03 -29.72
CA ASP A 127 -19.15 10.87 -28.70
C ASP A 127 -20.39 10.22 -28.09
N GLU A 128 -20.92 10.82 -27.03
CA GLU A 128 -22.14 10.37 -26.36
C GLU A 128 -23.40 10.39 -27.25
N ASN A 129 -23.39 11.18 -28.33
CA ASN A 129 -24.49 11.30 -29.29
C ASN A 129 -24.38 10.27 -30.43
N GLY A 130 -23.35 9.44 -30.43
CA GLY A 130 -23.09 8.43 -31.46
C GLY A 130 -22.34 8.93 -32.69
N ASN A 131 -21.89 10.20 -32.70
CA ASN A 131 -21.02 10.69 -33.77
C ASN A 131 -19.64 10.07 -33.61
N SER A 132 -19.09 9.55 -34.70
CA SER A 132 -17.79 8.88 -34.69
C SER A 132 -16.80 9.57 -35.63
N LEU A 133 -15.54 9.63 -35.22
CA LEU A 133 -14.43 10.07 -36.06
C LEU A 133 -13.47 8.92 -36.28
N THR A 134 -13.04 8.75 -37.52
CA THR A 134 -11.94 7.86 -37.87
C THR A 134 -10.60 8.44 -37.41
N TYR A 135 -9.57 7.59 -37.28
CA TYR A 135 -8.21 8.06 -36.97
C TYR A 135 -7.72 9.13 -37.96
N ARG A 136 -8.02 8.97 -39.25
CA ARG A 136 -7.68 9.95 -40.30
C ARG A 136 -8.35 11.31 -40.08
N GLU A 137 -9.63 11.32 -39.74
CA GLU A 137 -10.38 12.55 -39.51
C GLU A 137 -9.93 13.27 -38.23
N LEU A 138 -9.65 12.49 -37.17
CA LEU A 138 -9.20 13.04 -35.90
C LEU A 138 -7.79 13.64 -36.02
N ASP A 139 -6.85 12.95 -36.68
CA ASP A 139 -5.50 13.45 -36.95
C ASP A 139 -5.52 14.73 -37.79
N GLY A 140 -6.33 14.76 -38.86
CA GLY A 140 -6.48 15.94 -39.71
C GLY A 140 -6.98 17.17 -38.93
N ARG A 141 -7.97 17.00 -38.06
CA ARG A 141 -8.50 18.08 -37.21
C ARG A 141 -7.48 18.54 -36.17
N ALA A 142 -6.77 17.60 -35.53
CA ALA A 142 -5.73 17.93 -34.56
C ALA A 142 -4.60 18.75 -35.21
N ASN A 143 -4.15 18.34 -36.40
CA ASN A 143 -3.14 19.06 -37.18
C ASN A 143 -3.61 20.46 -37.63
N GLN A 144 -4.90 20.63 -37.92
CA GLN A 144 -5.44 21.96 -38.20
C GLN A 144 -5.35 22.86 -36.96
N VAL A 145 -5.79 22.38 -35.79
CA VAL A 145 -5.73 23.15 -34.53
C VAL A 145 -4.29 23.49 -34.17
N ALA A 146 -3.36 22.53 -34.28
CA ALA A 146 -1.94 22.73 -33.99
C ALA A 146 -1.27 23.82 -34.86
N ARG A 147 -1.79 24.07 -36.07
CA ARG A 147 -1.32 25.15 -36.95
C ARG A 147 -1.92 26.51 -36.63
N HIS A 148 -3.01 26.55 -35.87
CA HIS A 148 -3.71 27.79 -35.48
C HIS A 148 -3.33 28.27 -34.06
N LEU A 149 -2.55 27.46 -33.32
CA LEU A 149 -1.97 27.77 -32.02
C LEU A 149 -0.48 28.11 -32.18
#